data_AF-A0A562CRC2-F1
#
_entry.id   AF-A0A562CRC2-F1
#
_cell.length_a   1.000
_cell.length_b   1.000
_cell.length_c   1.000
_cell.angle_alpha   90.00
_cell.angle_beta   90.00
_cell.angle_gamma   90.00
#
_symmetry.space_group_name_H-M   'P 1'
#
loop_
_entity.id
_entity.type
_entity.pdbx_description
1 polymer ?
#
loop_
_entity_poly.entity_id
_entity_poly.type
_entity_poly.pdbx_seq_one_letter_code
_entity_poly.pdbx_strand_id
1 'polypeptide(L)'
;MKGFTPWLVISETATPNLIDRIIHEDLPRLLSEVDPRQTESRLTGVSLPGGFGADREVSERHTPRPGLRSQLNLLTDLLAERGGGVLITVDEVHRKGLNDLRELGTTIQHAFRERRNVAFVGAGLPSAVDDLLSDEVSTFLRRADRRHLRTVRPEEVAAAIAVPVREAGRDITPDALQVAVAGTGGYPFMIQLVGLHAWRADSTAATIDVDQARRGVDQARRKVGQLVHASALADLSDVDRSFLAAMAHDDGPSRMADIAARLGVDATYAGQYRLRLIAAEVIEPRGHGLVDFTLPGLRDYLREHAASSHWGPEIALPPADTPRHRQGVEATPRAARQHRRP
;
A
#
# COMPACT_ATOMS: atom_id res chain seq x y z
N MET A 1 9.39 2.13 38.55
CA MET A 1 8.30 2.61 37.68
C MET A 1 8.72 2.38 36.24
N LYS A 2 8.10 1.42 35.52
CA LYS A 2 8.36 1.22 34.09
C LYS A 2 7.94 2.51 33.35
N GLY A 3 8.77 2.97 32.42
CA GLY A 3 8.57 4.20 31.68
C GLY A 3 7.24 4.18 30.94
N PHE A 4 6.30 5.00 31.41
CA PHE A 4 5.02 5.21 30.75
C PHE A 4 5.29 6.02 29.49
N THR A 5 5.11 5.43 28.32
CA THR A 5 5.13 6.19 27.07
C THR A 5 3.85 7.03 27.04
N PRO A 6 3.94 8.36 26.99
CA PRO A 6 2.74 9.21 26.99
C PRO A 6 1.86 8.98 25.77
N TRP A 7 2.39 8.38 24.71
CA TRP A 7 1.65 8.07 23.49
C TRP A 7 1.51 6.56 23.30
N LEU A 8 0.27 6.11 23.14
CA LEU A 8 -0.03 4.75 22.69
C LEU A 8 -0.12 4.72 21.18
N VAL A 9 0.31 3.60 20.58
CA VAL A 9 0.37 3.45 19.12
C VAL A 9 -0.59 2.36 18.67
N ILE A 10 -1.45 2.70 17.72
CA ILE A 10 -2.23 1.77 16.90
C ILE A 10 -1.50 1.73 15.56
N SER A 11 -0.97 0.56 15.18
CA SER A 11 -0.18 0.39 13.97
C SER A 11 -0.80 -0.67 13.09
N GLU A 12 -1.29 -0.26 11.93
CA GLU A 12 -2.09 -1.09 11.06
C GLU A 12 -1.67 -0.96 9.60
N THR A 13 -2.09 -1.93 8.79
CA THR A 13 -1.94 -1.92 7.33
C THR A 13 -3.32 -1.68 6.70
N ALA A 14 -3.41 -0.92 5.61
CA ALA A 14 -4.67 -0.55 4.94
C ALA A 14 -5.36 -1.69 4.16
N THR A 15 -5.33 -2.90 4.71
CA THR A 15 -6.03 -4.08 4.20
C THR A 15 -7.50 -4.07 4.58
N PRO A 16 -8.37 -4.85 3.90
CA PRO A 16 -9.79 -4.94 4.24
C PRO A 16 -10.03 -5.25 5.73
N ASN A 17 -11.11 -4.70 6.27
CA ASN A 17 -11.51 -4.81 7.68
C ASN A 17 -10.53 -4.12 8.66
N LEU A 18 -9.86 -3.06 8.19
CA LEU A 18 -8.97 -2.24 9.02
C LEU A 18 -9.72 -1.69 10.24
N ILE A 19 -10.92 -1.17 10.03
CA ILE A 19 -11.73 -0.60 11.12
C ILE A 19 -12.11 -1.67 12.13
N ASP A 20 -12.52 -2.86 11.67
CA ASP A 20 -12.91 -3.94 12.56
C ASP A 20 -11.77 -4.38 13.47
N ARG A 21 -10.54 -4.48 12.94
CA ARG A 21 -9.36 -4.79 13.76
C ARG A 21 -9.10 -3.71 14.80
N ILE A 22 -9.20 -2.44 14.43
CA ILE A 22 -9.03 -1.34 15.39
C ILE A 22 -10.09 -1.40 16.51
N ILE A 23 -11.35 -1.66 16.15
CA ILE A 23 -12.48 -1.70 17.09
C ILE A 23 -12.45 -2.94 17.99
N HIS A 24 -12.07 -4.09 17.46
CA HIS A 24 -12.23 -5.38 18.14
C HIS A 24 -10.93 -5.93 18.74
N GLU A 25 -9.77 -5.42 18.33
CA GLU A 25 -8.46 -5.91 18.77
C GLU A 25 -7.65 -4.78 19.45
N ASP A 26 -7.31 -3.73 18.71
CA ASP A 26 -6.38 -2.71 19.22
C ASP A 26 -6.94 -1.84 20.34
N LEU A 27 -8.12 -1.22 20.13
CA LEU A 27 -8.70 -0.34 21.14
C LEU A 27 -9.06 -1.10 22.42
N PRO A 28 -9.68 -2.30 22.38
CA PRO A 28 -9.91 -3.08 23.58
C PRO A 28 -8.62 -3.45 24.32
N ARG A 29 -7.56 -3.82 23.59
CA ARG A 29 -6.24 -4.12 24.17
C ARG A 29 -5.64 -2.89 24.85
N LEU A 30 -5.63 -1.73 24.20
CA LEU A 30 -5.07 -0.51 24.79
C LEU A 30 -5.91 0.00 25.97
N LEU A 31 -7.25 -0.12 25.88
CA LEU A 31 -8.14 0.22 26.99
C LEU A 31 -7.90 -0.69 28.21
N SER A 32 -7.61 -1.98 28.01
CA SER A 32 -7.26 -2.89 29.11
C SER A 32 -5.86 -2.67 29.68
N GLU A 33 -5.05 -1.79 29.10
CA GLU A 33 -3.77 -1.38 29.71
C GLU A 33 -3.93 -0.10 30.55
N VAL A 34 -4.90 0.76 30.20
CA VAL A 34 -5.03 2.10 30.78
C VAL A 34 -6.21 2.24 31.74
N ASP A 35 -7.34 1.56 31.48
CA ASP A 35 -8.54 1.70 32.29
C ASP A 35 -8.38 0.96 33.64
N PRO A 36 -8.36 1.68 34.78
CA PRO A 36 -8.28 1.06 36.10
C PRO A 36 -9.59 0.36 36.53
N ARG A 37 -10.70 0.53 35.79
CA ARG A 37 -12.03 -0.02 36.11
C ARG A 37 -12.38 -1.30 35.34
N GLN A 38 -11.39 -2.01 34.80
CA GLN A 38 -11.57 -3.22 33.98
C GLN A 38 -12.45 -4.32 34.59
N THR A 39 -12.60 -4.34 35.92
CA THR A 39 -13.41 -5.33 36.60
C THR A 39 -14.74 -4.71 37.01
N GLU A 40 -15.79 -4.91 36.20
CA GLU A 40 -17.15 -4.88 36.73
C GLU A 40 -17.34 -6.13 37.59
N SER A 41 -16.98 -6.05 38.88
CA SER A 41 -17.36 -7.10 39.84
C SER A 41 -18.85 -6.99 40.10
N ARG A 42 -19.64 -7.71 39.32
CA ARG A 42 -21.08 -7.83 39.56
C ARG A 42 -21.26 -8.89 40.64
N LEU A 43 -21.73 -8.50 41.84
CA LEU A 43 -22.05 -9.43 42.90
C LEU A 43 -23.27 -10.25 42.45
N THR A 44 -23.03 -11.47 41.95
CA THR A 44 -24.06 -12.35 41.37
C THR A 44 -24.82 -13.18 42.42
N GLY A 45 -24.58 -12.93 43.71
CA GLY A 45 -25.37 -13.52 44.78
C GLY A 45 -24.69 -13.47 46.14
N VAL A 46 -25.46 -13.16 47.19
CA VAL A 46 -25.10 -13.45 48.58
C VAL A 46 -25.88 -14.70 48.97
N SER A 47 -25.18 -15.82 49.12
CA SER A 47 -25.77 -17.06 49.65
C SER A 47 -25.77 -17.02 51.17
N LEU A 48 -26.97 -16.94 51.76
CA LEU A 48 -27.18 -17.22 53.19
C LEU A 48 -27.63 -18.68 53.35
N PRO A 49 -27.13 -19.41 54.36
CA PRO A 49 -27.60 -20.75 54.66
C PRO A 49 -29.05 -20.66 55.17
N GLY A 50 -30.01 -21.03 54.32
CA GLY A 50 -31.43 -20.94 54.65
C GLY A 50 -32.39 -20.73 53.47
N GLY A 51 -31.87 -20.45 52.28
CA GLY A 51 -32.62 -20.52 51.01
C GLY A 51 -33.71 -19.46 50.85
N PHE A 52 -33.40 -18.37 50.16
CA PHE A 52 -34.28 -17.58 49.26
C PHE A 52 -33.43 -16.40 48.74
N GLY A 53 -32.85 -16.55 47.56
CA GLY A 53 -32.20 -15.47 46.80
C GLY A 53 -32.92 -15.33 45.47
N ALA A 54 -33.34 -14.11 45.13
CA ALA A 54 -33.95 -13.81 43.84
C ALA A 54 -32.97 -12.95 43.04
N ASP A 55 -32.34 -13.53 42.02
CA ASP A 55 -31.46 -12.81 41.11
C ASP A 55 -32.26 -12.23 39.95
N ARG A 56 -32.33 -10.90 39.90
CA ARG A 56 -32.95 -10.16 38.78
C ARG A 56 -31.87 -9.73 37.80
N GLU A 57 -31.78 -10.44 36.69
CA GLU A 57 -30.94 -10.02 35.56
C GLU A 57 -31.67 -8.92 34.77
N VAL A 58 -31.35 -7.67 35.08
CA VAL A 58 -31.70 -6.54 34.22
C VAL A 58 -30.72 -6.51 33.07
N SER A 59 -31.10 -7.15 31.96
CA SER A 59 -30.42 -6.99 30.68
C SER A 59 -31.01 -5.78 29.97
N GLU A 60 -30.19 -4.76 29.70
CA GLU A 60 -30.61 -3.64 28.88
C GLU A 60 -30.85 -4.13 27.45
N ARG A 61 -32.07 -3.94 26.94
CA ARG A 61 -32.46 -4.44 25.61
C ARG A 61 -31.68 -3.81 24.45
N HIS A 62 -30.96 -2.70 24.69
CA HIS A 62 -30.27 -1.93 23.66
C HIS A 62 -28.90 -1.42 24.14
N THR A 63 -28.00 -2.32 24.54
CA THR A 63 -26.61 -1.93 24.83
C THR A 63 -25.94 -1.46 23.53
N PRO A 64 -25.49 -0.19 23.42
CA PRO A 64 -24.78 0.28 22.24
C PRO A 64 -23.48 -0.52 22.08
N ARG A 65 -23.23 -1.06 20.89
CA ARG A 65 -21.91 -1.66 20.60
C ARG A 65 -20.88 -0.52 20.49
N PRO A 66 -19.78 -0.55 21.26
CA PRO A 66 -18.77 0.51 21.18
C PRO A 66 -18.10 0.54 19.81
N GLY A 67 -18.40 1.57 19.01
CA GLY A 67 -17.73 1.82 17.72
C GLY A 67 -16.41 2.57 17.88
N LEU A 68 -15.68 2.72 16.77
CA LEU A 68 -14.35 3.34 16.68
C LEU A 68 -14.25 4.66 17.48
N ARG A 69 -15.15 5.61 17.19
CA ARG A 69 -15.16 6.92 17.85
C ARG A 69 -15.35 6.81 19.37
N SER A 70 -16.28 5.97 19.82
CA SER A 70 -16.57 5.86 21.26
C SER A 70 -15.39 5.31 22.05
N GLN A 71 -14.73 4.27 21.52
CA GLN A 71 -13.58 3.65 22.16
C GLN A 71 -12.34 4.56 22.09
N LEU A 72 -12.09 5.23 20.96
CA LEU A 72 -10.99 6.19 20.83
C LEU A 72 -11.18 7.39 21.77
N ASN A 73 -12.41 7.88 21.91
CA ASN A 73 -12.73 8.93 22.86
C ASN A 73 -12.44 8.50 24.30
N LEU A 74 -12.92 7.33 24.71
CA LEU A 74 -12.63 6.80 26.05
C LEU A 74 -11.12 6.66 26.30
N LEU A 75 -10.38 6.10 25.34
CA LEU A 75 -8.93 5.92 25.47
C LEU A 75 -8.21 7.27 25.61
N THR A 76 -8.59 8.25 24.80
CA THR A 76 -7.98 9.60 24.86
C THR A 76 -8.37 10.36 26.12
N ASP A 77 -9.58 10.16 26.67
CA ASP A 77 -9.98 10.75 27.96
C ASP A 77 -9.12 10.21 29.10
N LEU A 78 -8.91 8.89 29.15
CA LEU A 78 -8.07 8.24 30.16
C LEU A 78 -6.59 8.66 30.06
N LEU A 79 -6.10 8.87 28.83
CA LEU A 79 -4.71 9.30 28.59
C LEU A 79 -4.50 10.79 28.87
N ALA A 80 -5.53 11.63 28.67
CA ALA A 80 -5.44 13.06 28.88
C ALA A 80 -5.07 13.41 30.34
N GLU A 81 -5.57 12.65 31.32
CA GLU A 81 -5.21 12.80 32.74
C GLU A 81 -3.69 12.68 32.98
N ARG A 82 -2.98 12.01 32.09
CA ARG A 82 -1.53 11.74 32.16
C ARG A 82 -0.72 12.54 31.14
N GLY A 83 -1.34 13.51 30.47
CA GLY A 83 -0.72 14.30 29.40
C GLY A 83 -0.40 13.48 28.14
N GLY A 84 -1.09 12.34 27.96
CA GLY A 84 -0.85 11.40 26.88
C GLY A 84 -1.77 11.55 25.67
N GLY A 85 -1.61 10.65 24.69
CA GLY A 85 -2.37 10.64 23.44
C GLY A 85 -2.29 9.33 22.67
N VAL A 86 -2.96 9.28 21.52
CA VAL A 86 -2.98 8.11 20.63
C VAL A 86 -2.39 8.47 19.28
N LEU A 87 -1.37 7.74 18.84
CA LEU A 87 -0.85 7.78 17.48
C LEU A 87 -1.45 6.63 16.69
N ILE A 88 -2.06 6.93 15.55
CA ILE A 88 -2.57 5.94 14.61
C ILE A 88 -1.69 5.98 13.36
N THR A 89 -0.99 4.88 13.07
CA THR A 89 -0.20 4.72 11.85
C THR A 89 -0.88 3.72 10.92
N VAL A 90 -1.06 4.09 9.66
CA VAL A 90 -1.62 3.20 8.64
C VAL A 90 -0.67 3.11 7.44
N ASP A 91 -0.12 1.93 7.21
CA ASP A 91 0.78 1.66 6.08
C ASP A 91 0.04 1.04 4.88
N GLU A 92 0.68 1.03 3.72
CA GLU A 92 0.19 0.45 2.46
C GLU A 92 -1.19 0.95 2.01
N VAL A 93 -1.44 2.26 2.15
CA VAL A 93 -2.67 2.89 1.65
C VAL A 93 -2.82 2.63 0.15
N HIS A 94 -3.78 1.76 -0.18
CA HIS A 94 -4.14 1.36 -1.54
C HIS A 94 -5.66 1.46 -1.76
N ARG A 95 -6.10 1.38 -3.01
CA ARG A 95 -7.52 1.56 -3.40
C ARG A 95 -8.52 0.67 -2.64
N LYS A 96 -8.15 -0.57 -2.31
CA LYS A 96 -9.06 -1.53 -1.65
C LYS A 96 -9.39 -1.15 -0.19
N GLY A 97 -8.56 -0.33 0.45
CA GLY A 97 -8.72 0.12 1.84
C GLY A 97 -9.34 1.51 1.98
N LEU A 98 -9.74 2.15 0.87
CA LEU A 98 -10.20 3.54 0.88
C LEU A 98 -11.47 3.75 1.71
N ASN A 99 -12.39 2.78 1.76
CA ASN A 99 -13.61 2.90 2.56
C ASN A 99 -13.29 2.99 4.06
N ASP A 100 -12.44 2.09 4.54
CA ASP A 100 -12.02 2.05 5.94
C ASP A 100 -11.25 3.32 6.31
N LEU A 101 -10.37 3.78 5.42
CA LEU A 101 -9.65 5.05 5.61
C LEU A 101 -10.55 6.28 5.65
N ARG A 102 -11.67 6.28 4.91
CA ARG A 102 -12.66 7.37 4.99
C ARG A 102 -13.36 7.40 6.36
N GLU A 103 -13.73 6.24 6.89
CA GLU A 103 -14.33 6.14 8.22
C GLU A 103 -13.33 6.57 9.31
N LEU A 104 -12.09 6.10 9.22
CA LEU A 104 -11.01 6.49 10.11
C LEU A 104 -10.77 8.00 10.05
N GLY A 105 -10.66 8.57 8.84
CA GLY A 105 -10.47 10.00 8.61
C GLY A 105 -11.60 10.85 9.20
N THR A 106 -12.86 10.39 9.11
CA THR A 106 -14.02 11.04 9.72
C THR A 106 -13.91 11.04 11.25
N THR A 107 -13.51 9.91 11.84
CA THR A 107 -13.32 9.80 13.29
C THR A 107 -12.18 10.68 13.80
N ILE A 108 -11.05 10.72 13.09
CA ILE A 108 -9.92 11.59 13.43
C ILE A 108 -10.34 13.06 13.33
N GLN A 109 -11.10 13.45 12.29
CA GLN A 109 -11.64 14.81 12.17
C GLN A 109 -12.49 15.21 13.39
N HIS A 110 -13.31 14.30 13.91
CA HIS A 110 -14.08 14.52 15.13
C HIS A 110 -13.16 14.70 16.36
N ALA A 111 -12.16 13.84 16.52
CA ALA A 111 -11.20 13.93 17.62
C ALA A 111 -10.46 15.28 17.63
N PHE A 112 -10.04 15.77 16.46
CA PHE A 112 -9.40 17.08 16.32
C PHE A 112 -10.34 18.23 16.66
N ARG A 113 -11.62 18.17 16.22
CA ARG A 113 -12.64 19.17 16.59
C ARG A 113 -12.90 19.21 18.10
N GLU A 114 -12.81 18.06 18.76
CA GLU A 114 -12.94 17.90 20.21
C GLU A 114 -11.62 18.19 20.96
N ARG A 115 -10.55 18.59 20.26
CA ARG A 115 -9.22 18.87 20.83
C ARG A 115 -8.61 17.70 21.60
N ARG A 116 -8.89 16.47 21.15
CA ARG A 116 -8.30 15.25 21.71
C ARG A 116 -6.86 15.08 21.22
N ASN A 117 -6.00 14.51 22.06
CA ASN A 117 -4.60 14.21 21.73
C ASN A 117 -4.51 12.98 20.82
N VAL A 118 -4.80 13.17 19.54
CA VAL A 118 -4.70 12.15 18.49
C VAL A 118 -3.74 12.62 17.41
N ALA A 119 -2.85 11.73 16.98
CA ALA A 119 -1.97 11.91 15.84
C ALA A 119 -2.24 10.83 14.80
N PHE A 120 -2.08 11.16 13.53
CA PHE A 120 -2.27 10.23 12.42
C PHE A 120 -1.11 10.32 11.44
N VAL A 121 -0.59 9.17 11.02
CA VAL A 121 0.41 9.04 9.96
C VAL A 121 -0.04 7.96 8.98
N GLY A 122 -0.10 8.31 7.70
CA GLY A 122 -0.44 7.37 6.63
C GLY A 122 0.71 7.27 5.62
N ALA A 123 0.97 6.06 5.13
CA ALA A 123 1.92 5.80 4.05
C ALA A 123 1.24 4.97 2.95
N GLY A 124 1.52 5.30 1.70
CA GLY A 124 0.97 4.61 0.54
C GLY A 124 1.44 5.25 -0.76
N LEU A 125 1.06 4.64 -1.89
CA LEU A 125 1.46 5.13 -3.20
C LEU A 125 0.81 6.48 -3.52
N PRO A 126 1.49 7.37 -4.26
CA PRO A 126 0.97 8.69 -4.60
C PRO A 126 -0.44 8.65 -5.21
N SER A 127 -0.70 7.72 -6.14
CA SER A 127 -1.99 7.56 -6.80
C SER A 127 -3.12 7.19 -5.84
N ALA A 128 -2.87 6.27 -4.91
CA ALA A 128 -3.86 5.85 -3.92
C ALA A 128 -4.15 6.98 -2.91
N VAL A 129 -3.12 7.73 -2.51
CA VAL A 129 -3.28 8.92 -1.67
C VAL A 129 -4.06 10.00 -2.41
N ASP A 130 -3.75 10.26 -3.68
CA ASP A 130 -4.47 11.24 -4.49
C ASP A 130 -5.94 10.84 -4.69
N ASP A 131 -6.24 9.56 -4.92
CA ASP A 131 -7.60 9.04 -5.01
C ASP A 131 -8.37 9.25 -3.69
N LEU A 132 -7.77 8.91 -2.53
CA LEU A 132 -8.34 9.15 -1.20
C LEU A 132 -8.68 10.62 -0.97
N LEU A 133 -7.82 11.51 -1.46
CA LEU A 133 -7.97 12.94 -1.30
C LEU A 133 -8.96 13.52 -2.30
N SER A 134 -9.01 13.02 -3.54
CA SER A 134 -9.82 13.57 -4.64
C SER A 134 -11.33 13.55 -4.36
N ASP A 135 -11.78 12.67 -3.47
CA ASP A 135 -13.16 12.50 -3.03
C ASP A 135 -13.68 13.72 -2.22
N GLU A 136 -14.97 14.05 -2.37
CA GLU A 136 -15.63 15.19 -1.71
C GLU A 136 -15.72 15.01 -0.18
N VAL A 137 -15.67 13.76 0.30
CA VAL A 137 -15.91 13.43 1.71
C VAL A 137 -14.70 13.73 2.61
N SER A 138 -13.46 13.70 2.09
CA SER A 138 -12.24 13.73 2.91
C SER A 138 -11.51 15.08 2.93
N THR A 139 -12.23 16.16 3.22
CA THR A 139 -11.62 17.52 3.33
C THR A 139 -10.62 17.67 4.47
N PHE A 140 -10.65 16.77 5.46
CA PHE A 140 -9.70 16.78 6.57
C PHE A 140 -8.34 16.20 6.19
N LEU A 141 -8.28 15.01 5.59
CA LEU A 141 -7.00 14.40 5.21
C LEU A 141 -6.26 15.24 4.16
N ARG A 142 -6.98 16.03 3.35
CA ARG A 142 -6.37 17.02 2.43
C ARG A 142 -5.51 18.09 3.13
N ARG A 143 -5.78 18.35 4.42
CA ARG A 143 -5.05 19.33 5.24
C ARG A 143 -3.89 18.72 6.03
N ALA A 144 -3.69 17.40 5.97
CA ALA A 144 -2.53 16.77 6.58
C ALA A 144 -1.23 17.25 5.90
N ASP A 145 -0.14 17.31 6.66
CA ASP A 145 1.19 17.56 6.07
C ASP A 145 1.55 16.41 5.12
N ARG A 146 1.95 16.74 3.89
CA ARG A 146 2.25 15.76 2.85
C ARG A 146 3.75 15.74 2.58
N ARG A 147 4.34 14.57 2.80
CA ARG A 147 5.75 14.31 2.48
C ARG A 147 5.83 13.30 1.36
N HIS A 148 6.24 13.77 0.19
CA HIS A 148 6.51 12.90 -0.95
C HIS A 148 7.96 12.41 -0.87
N LEU A 149 8.13 11.11 -0.65
CA LEU A 149 9.44 10.46 -0.67
C LEU A 149 9.88 10.26 -2.12
N ARG A 150 10.99 10.87 -2.48
CA ARG A 150 11.62 10.74 -3.80
C ARG A 150 12.76 9.74 -3.75
N THR A 151 13.38 9.48 -4.90
CA THR A 151 14.66 8.77 -4.95
C THR A 151 15.69 9.43 -4.05
N VAL A 152 16.56 8.61 -3.49
CA VAL A 152 17.63 9.03 -2.58
C VAL A 152 18.66 9.84 -3.37
N ARG A 153 19.13 10.95 -2.80
CA ARG A 153 20.05 11.85 -3.49
C ARG A 153 21.43 11.20 -3.63
N PRO A 154 22.19 11.47 -4.71
CA PRO A 154 23.49 10.83 -4.94
C PRO A 154 24.46 10.90 -3.74
N GLU A 155 24.48 12.01 -3.00
CA GLU A 155 25.29 12.18 -1.80
C GLU A 155 24.86 11.26 -0.64
N GLU A 156 23.56 11.02 -0.48
CA GLU A 156 23.00 10.12 0.53
C GLU A 156 23.20 8.66 0.12
N VAL A 157 23.10 8.35 -1.18
CA VAL A 157 23.45 7.02 -1.72
C VAL A 157 24.94 6.73 -1.45
N ALA A 158 25.81 7.70 -1.71
CA ALA A 158 27.24 7.55 -1.50
C ALA A 158 27.55 7.23 -0.03
N ALA A 159 26.91 7.94 0.90
CA ALA A 159 27.01 7.66 2.33
C ALA A 159 26.44 6.28 2.70
N ALA A 160 25.26 5.93 2.18
CA ALA A 160 24.58 4.66 2.44
C ALA A 160 25.38 3.43 1.97
N ILE A 161 26.27 3.59 0.97
CA ILE A 161 27.18 2.54 0.52
C ILE A 161 28.51 2.59 1.28
N ALA A 162 29.14 3.76 1.37
CA ALA A 162 30.51 3.86 1.87
C ALA A 162 30.60 3.71 3.40
N VAL A 163 29.59 4.15 4.16
CA VAL A 163 29.60 4.05 5.63
C VAL A 163 29.57 2.57 6.07
N PRO A 164 28.63 1.73 5.62
CA PRO A 164 28.64 0.30 6.00
C PRO A 164 29.90 -0.44 5.57
N VAL A 165 30.48 -0.10 4.41
CA VAL A 165 31.74 -0.69 3.95
C VAL A 165 32.88 -0.40 4.93
N ARG A 166 33.00 0.85 5.39
CA ARG A 166 34.02 1.29 6.36
C ARG A 166 33.80 0.74 7.75
N GLU A 167 32.56 0.74 8.23
CA GLU A 167 32.21 0.15 9.53
C GLU A 167 32.50 -1.36 9.58
N ALA A 168 32.39 -2.05 8.45
CA ALA A 168 32.73 -3.46 8.31
C ALA A 168 34.24 -3.70 8.04
N GLY A 169 35.09 -2.66 8.08
CA GLY A 169 36.54 -2.78 8.05
C GLY A 169 37.18 -2.82 6.66
N ARG A 170 36.47 -2.42 5.60
CA ARG A 170 37.02 -2.27 4.23
C ARG A 170 36.84 -0.84 3.74
N ASP A 171 37.45 -0.50 2.62
CA ASP A 171 37.22 0.81 1.97
C ASP A 171 36.61 0.66 0.58
N ILE A 172 36.21 1.77 -0.03
CA ILE A 172 35.76 1.84 -1.42
C ILE A 172 36.43 3.03 -2.10
N THR A 173 37.03 2.79 -3.27
CA THR A 173 37.68 3.88 -4.01
C THR A 173 36.64 4.93 -4.46
N PRO A 174 37.02 6.22 -4.61
CA PRO A 174 36.10 7.25 -5.06
C PRO A 174 35.44 6.92 -6.41
N ASP A 175 36.19 6.36 -7.36
CA ASP A 175 35.68 6.00 -8.68
C ASP A 175 34.70 4.82 -8.61
N ALA A 176 34.99 3.82 -7.77
CA ALA A 176 34.07 2.71 -7.51
C ALA A 176 32.77 3.19 -6.88
N LEU A 177 32.85 4.15 -5.94
CA LEU A 177 31.68 4.73 -5.30
C LEU A 177 30.83 5.50 -6.32
N GLN A 178 31.43 6.25 -7.25
CA GLN A 178 30.70 6.92 -8.32
C GLN A 178 29.95 5.93 -9.21
N VAL A 179 30.61 4.84 -9.61
CA VAL A 179 29.97 3.76 -10.39
C VAL A 179 28.81 3.14 -9.64
N ALA A 180 29.01 2.82 -8.36
CA ALA A 180 27.99 2.23 -7.51
C ALA A 180 26.78 3.17 -7.39
N VAL A 181 27.00 4.44 -7.04
CA VAL A 181 25.96 5.47 -6.91
C VAL A 181 25.15 5.61 -8.19
N ALA A 182 25.82 5.80 -9.34
CA ALA A 182 25.16 5.92 -10.63
C ALA A 182 24.33 4.68 -10.98
N GLY A 183 24.85 3.49 -10.67
CA GLY A 183 24.17 2.22 -10.88
C GLY A 183 22.89 2.03 -10.05
N THR A 184 22.72 2.79 -8.96
CA THR A 184 21.53 2.67 -8.09
C THR A 184 20.29 3.40 -8.62
N GLY A 185 20.47 4.47 -9.41
CA GLY A 185 19.40 5.41 -9.74
C GLY A 185 18.70 6.06 -8.52
N GLY A 186 19.30 5.99 -7.33
CA GLY A 186 18.69 6.46 -6.08
C GLY A 186 17.53 5.59 -5.57
N TYR A 187 17.29 4.41 -6.14
CA TYR A 187 16.24 3.50 -5.70
C TYR A 187 16.70 2.69 -4.47
N PRO A 188 16.06 2.82 -3.28
CA PRO A 188 16.56 2.22 -2.03
C PRO A 188 16.93 0.74 -2.09
N PHE A 189 16.09 -0.08 -2.75
CA PHE A 189 16.37 -1.51 -2.87
C PHE A 189 17.59 -1.79 -3.78
N MET A 190 17.78 -0.99 -4.84
CA MET A 190 18.97 -1.07 -5.67
C MET A 190 20.23 -0.65 -4.91
N ILE A 191 20.16 0.38 -4.05
CA ILE A 191 21.30 0.78 -3.20
C ILE A 191 21.79 -0.40 -2.35
N GLN A 192 20.86 -1.10 -1.70
CA GLN A 192 21.16 -2.25 -0.88
C GLN A 192 21.81 -3.39 -1.69
N LEU A 193 21.24 -3.71 -2.86
CA LEU A 193 21.77 -4.78 -3.71
C LEU A 193 23.14 -4.43 -4.30
N VAL A 194 23.34 -3.21 -4.79
CA VAL A 194 24.63 -2.76 -5.32
C VAL A 194 25.70 -2.83 -4.24
N GLY A 195 25.42 -2.30 -3.04
CA GLY A 195 26.34 -2.40 -1.91
C GLY A 195 26.68 -3.84 -1.54
N LEU A 196 25.67 -4.71 -1.41
CA LEU A 196 25.82 -6.13 -1.09
C LEU A 196 26.68 -6.87 -2.13
N HIS A 197 26.39 -6.68 -3.42
CA HIS A 197 27.07 -7.40 -4.48
C HIS A 197 28.48 -6.85 -4.74
N ALA A 198 28.70 -5.54 -4.61
CA ALA A 198 30.05 -4.96 -4.65
C ALA A 198 30.91 -5.47 -3.49
N TRP A 199 30.34 -5.54 -2.28
CA TRP A 199 31.01 -6.11 -1.10
C TRP A 199 31.42 -7.58 -1.32
N ARG A 200 30.51 -8.39 -1.88
CA ARG A 200 30.75 -9.83 -2.11
C ARG A 200 31.57 -10.14 -3.35
N ALA A 201 31.85 -9.16 -4.20
CA ALA A 201 32.55 -9.36 -5.48
C ALA A 201 33.98 -9.90 -5.31
N ASP A 202 34.62 -9.58 -4.19
CA ASP A 202 35.83 -10.23 -3.66
C ASP A 202 35.88 -9.95 -2.16
N SER A 203 35.77 -10.99 -1.34
CA SER A 203 35.75 -10.87 0.12
C SER A 203 37.15 -10.74 0.74
N THR A 204 38.21 -10.93 -0.05
CA THR A 204 39.61 -10.86 0.42
C THR A 204 40.23 -9.47 0.22
N ALA A 205 39.71 -8.70 -0.74
CA ALA A 205 40.20 -7.35 -1.03
C ALA A 205 39.87 -6.35 0.09
N ALA A 206 40.88 -5.63 0.59
CA ALA A 206 40.69 -4.58 1.61
C ALA A 206 39.90 -3.35 1.09
N THR A 207 39.89 -3.13 -0.23
CA THR A 207 39.23 -1.99 -0.86
C THR A 207 38.40 -2.45 -2.06
N ILE A 208 37.19 -1.92 -2.20
CA ILE A 208 36.32 -2.13 -3.36
C ILE A 208 36.76 -1.21 -4.49
N ASP A 209 37.14 -1.80 -5.62
CA ASP A 209 37.52 -1.12 -6.85
C ASP A 209 36.35 -0.95 -7.85
N VAL A 210 36.65 -0.30 -8.97
CA VAL A 210 35.68 0.02 -10.04
C VAL A 210 35.07 -1.25 -10.64
N ASP A 211 35.87 -2.30 -10.84
CA ASP A 211 35.39 -3.53 -11.48
C ASP A 211 34.48 -4.32 -10.54
N GLN A 212 34.79 -4.36 -9.25
CA GLN A 212 33.89 -4.90 -8.22
C GLN A 212 32.58 -4.13 -8.15
N ALA A 213 32.62 -2.80 -8.21
CA ALA A 213 31.42 -1.97 -8.25
C ALA A 213 30.56 -2.24 -9.50
N ARG A 214 31.18 -2.33 -10.70
CA ARG A 214 30.48 -2.70 -11.95
C ARG A 214 29.80 -4.06 -11.84
N ARG A 215 30.55 -5.08 -11.38
CA ARG A 215 29.97 -6.42 -11.13
C ARG A 215 28.82 -6.37 -10.14
N GLY A 216 28.95 -5.54 -9.11
CA GLY A 216 27.91 -5.28 -8.12
C GLY A 216 26.62 -4.74 -8.74
N VAL A 217 26.75 -3.71 -9.59
CA VAL A 217 25.63 -3.11 -10.34
C VAL A 217 24.97 -4.13 -11.26
N ASP A 218 25.73 -4.89 -12.02
CA ASP A 218 25.17 -5.87 -12.96
C ASP A 218 24.42 -6.99 -12.23
N GLN A 219 24.95 -7.48 -11.10
CA GLN A 219 24.28 -8.47 -10.28
C GLN A 219 23.00 -7.91 -9.66
N ALA A 220 23.05 -6.67 -9.16
CA ALA A 220 21.90 -5.99 -8.59
C ALA A 220 20.77 -5.81 -9.61
N ARG A 221 21.09 -5.37 -10.84
CA ARG A 221 20.12 -5.24 -11.94
C ARG A 221 19.44 -6.56 -12.26
N ARG A 222 20.19 -7.65 -12.44
CA ARG A 222 19.61 -8.98 -12.65
C ARG A 222 18.71 -9.39 -11.49
N LYS A 223 19.12 -9.10 -10.25
CA LYS A 223 18.35 -9.46 -9.07
C LYS A 223 17.05 -8.67 -8.95
N VAL A 224 17.06 -7.37 -9.24
CA VAL A 224 15.84 -6.55 -9.34
C VAL A 224 14.93 -7.06 -10.45
N GLY A 225 15.49 -7.40 -11.61
CA GLY A 225 14.74 -8.03 -12.71
C GLY A 225 13.99 -9.28 -12.25
N GLN A 226 14.65 -10.17 -11.52
CA GLN A 226 14.03 -11.40 -11.01
C GLN A 226 13.02 -11.18 -9.89
N LEU A 227 13.34 -10.32 -8.91
CA LEU A 227 12.54 -10.17 -7.69
C LEU A 227 11.37 -9.20 -7.85
N VAL A 228 11.54 -8.15 -8.67
CA VAL A 228 10.59 -7.04 -8.76
C VAL A 228 9.91 -7.05 -10.12
N HIS A 229 10.69 -6.98 -11.21
CA HIS A 229 10.10 -6.82 -12.55
C HIS A 229 9.38 -8.08 -13.02
N ALA A 230 10.00 -9.26 -12.90
CA ALA A 230 9.37 -10.52 -13.28
C ALA A 230 8.10 -10.79 -12.46
N SER A 231 8.12 -10.50 -11.15
CA SER A 231 6.95 -10.65 -10.28
C SER A 231 5.83 -9.68 -10.67
N ALA A 232 6.15 -8.40 -10.94
CA ALA A 232 5.15 -7.41 -11.34
C ALA A 232 4.51 -7.73 -12.70
N LEU A 233 5.25 -8.39 -13.58
CA LEU A 233 4.76 -8.81 -14.89
C LEU A 233 4.03 -10.16 -14.86
N ALA A 234 4.25 -11.01 -13.84
CA ALA A 234 3.80 -12.41 -13.82
C ALA A 234 2.30 -12.56 -14.06
N ASP A 235 1.49 -11.78 -13.36
CA ASP A 235 0.02 -11.86 -13.40
C ASP A 235 -0.60 -11.03 -14.54
N LEU A 236 0.22 -10.37 -15.36
CA LEU A 236 -0.25 -9.57 -16.48
C LEU A 236 -0.54 -10.43 -17.70
N SER A 237 -1.65 -10.13 -18.37
CA SER A 237 -2.01 -10.75 -19.65
C SER A 237 -1.07 -10.34 -20.79
N ASP A 238 -1.06 -11.10 -21.88
CA ASP A 238 -0.22 -10.78 -23.05
C ASP A 238 -0.50 -9.38 -23.63
N VAL A 239 -1.73 -8.89 -23.52
CA VAL A 239 -2.08 -7.54 -23.99
C VAL A 239 -1.53 -6.43 -23.08
N ASP A 240 -1.55 -6.63 -21.75
CA ASP A 240 -0.89 -5.72 -20.81
C ASP A 240 0.60 -5.62 -21.13
N ARG A 241 1.19 -6.78 -21.38
CA ARG A 241 2.59 -6.97 -21.71
C ARG A 241 2.96 -6.23 -23.00
N SER A 242 2.16 -6.36 -24.06
CA SER A 242 2.30 -5.58 -25.30
C SER A 242 2.17 -4.08 -25.08
N PHE A 243 1.25 -3.63 -24.21
CA PHE A 243 1.12 -2.21 -23.86
C PHE A 243 2.40 -1.68 -23.21
N LEU A 244 2.97 -2.42 -22.25
CA LEU A 244 4.23 -2.06 -21.60
C LEU A 244 5.41 -2.09 -22.59
N ALA A 245 5.41 -3.02 -23.57
CA ALA A 245 6.36 -3.04 -24.69
C ALA A 245 6.31 -1.75 -25.49
N ALA A 246 5.10 -1.32 -25.86
CA ALA A 246 4.86 -0.12 -26.63
C ALA A 246 5.31 1.12 -25.86
N MET A 247 5.09 1.17 -24.55
CA MET A 247 5.63 2.23 -23.68
C MET A 247 7.16 2.23 -23.62
N ALA A 248 7.78 1.05 -23.53
CA ALA A 248 9.23 0.91 -23.38
C ALA A 248 10.01 1.45 -24.59
N HIS A 249 9.36 1.72 -25.73
CA HIS A 249 10.01 2.39 -26.87
C HIS A 249 10.41 3.84 -26.58
N ASP A 250 9.69 4.54 -25.70
CA ASP A 250 10.02 5.91 -25.31
C ASP A 250 11.11 5.92 -24.23
N ASP A 251 11.89 7.00 -24.10
CA ASP A 251 12.87 7.14 -23.00
C ASP A 251 12.26 7.77 -21.73
N GLY A 252 11.08 8.36 -21.85
CA GLY A 252 10.37 9.00 -20.74
C GLY A 252 8.86 8.70 -20.78
N PRO A 253 8.03 9.55 -20.16
CA PRO A 253 6.58 9.38 -20.18
C PRO A 253 6.03 9.24 -21.61
N SER A 254 5.23 8.20 -21.81
CA SER A 254 4.62 7.85 -23.10
C SER A 254 3.26 8.51 -23.26
N ARG A 255 2.96 8.99 -24.48
CA ARG A 255 1.62 9.52 -24.81
C ARG A 255 0.67 8.39 -25.13
N MET A 256 -0.55 8.46 -24.61
CA MET A 256 -1.59 7.47 -24.89
C MET A 256 -1.92 7.32 -26.38
N ALA A 257 -1.88 8.41 -27.15
CA ALA A 257 -2.09 8.37 -28.59
C ALA A 257 -1.01 7.56 -29.31
N ASP A 258 0.25 7.72 -28.90
CA ASP A 258 1.39 7.02 -29.52
C ASP A 258 1.39 5.54 -29.15
N ILE A 259 1.02 5.21 -27.90
CA ILE A 259 0.84 3.81 -27.47
C ILE A 259 -0.28 3.15 -28.28
N ALA A 260 -1.44 3.80 -28.42
CA ALA A 260 -2.56 3.27 -29.20
C ALA A 260 -2.18 3.03 -30.68
N ALA A 261 -1.44 3.98 -31.28
CA ALA A 261 -0.94 3.85 -32.64
C ALA A 261 0.04 2.66 -32.79
N ARG A 262 0.98 2.47 -31.85
CA ARG A 262 1.92 1.33 -31.86
C ARG A 262 1.22 -0.03 -31.70
N LEU A 263 0.13 -0.06 -30.94
CA LEU A 263 -0.68 -1.26 -30.73
C LEU A 263 -1.70 -1.50 -31.85
N GLY A 264 -1.94 -0.52 -32.73
CA GLY A 264 -2.96 -0.62 -33.79
C GLY A 264 -4.40 -0.66 -33.25
N VAL A 265 -4.66 -0.04 -32.10
CA VAL A 265 -5.97 -0.04 -31.43
C VAL A 265 -6.53 1.37 -31.26
N ASP A 266 -7.83 1.49 -31.03
CA ASP A 266 -8.44 2.78 -30.74
C ASP A 266 -8.14 3.27 -29.31
N ALA A 267 -8.39 4.57 -29.08
CA ALA A 267 -8.10 5.22 -27.81
C ALA A 267 -8.93 4.68 -26.62
N THR A 268 -10.15 4.20 -26.87
CA THR A 268 -11.01 3.61 -25.83
C THR A 268 -10.44 2.28 -25.38
N TYR A 269 -10.04 1.45 -26.34
CA TYR A 269 -9.41 0.16 -26.07
C TYR A 269 -8.09 0.33 -25.29
N ALA A 270 -7.18 1.19 -25.75
CA ALA A 270 -5.95 1.51 -25.03
C ALA A 270 -6.23 2.09 -23.62
N GLY A 271 -7.30 2.87 -23.47
CA GLY A 271 -7.74 3.43 -22.19
C GLY A 271 -8.09 2.36 -21.15
N GLN A 272 -8.68 1.23 -21.54
CA GLN A 272 -9.01 0.13 -20.63
C GLN A 272 -7.75 -0.51 -20.04
N TYR A 273 -6.74 -0.79 -20.87
CA TYR A 273 -5.46 -1.35 -20.42
C TYR A 273 -4.67 -0.36 -19.56
N ARG A 274 -4.71 0.93 -19.89
CA ARG A 274 -4.16 1.98 -19.02
C ARG A 274 -4.77 1.90 -17.62
N LEU A 275 -6.10 1.84 -17.50
CA LEU A 275 -6.76 1.78 -16.19
C LEU A 275 -6.37 0.52 -15.42
N ARG A 276 -6.27 -0.62 -16.11
CA ARG A 276 -5.85 -1.90 -15.51
C ARG A 276 -4.40 -1.86 -15.01
N LEU A 277 -3.47 -1.35 -15.82
CA LEU A 277 -2.05 -1.26 -15.48
C LEU A 277 -1.79 -0.23 -14.36
N ILE A 278 -2.57 0.84 -14.28
CA ILE A 278 -2.56 1.76 -13.12
C ILE A 278 -3.07 1.05 -11.87
N ALA A 279 -4.15 0.28 -11.99
CA ALA A 279 -4.70 -0.48 -10.87
C ALA A 279 -3.77 -1.61 -10.40
N ALA A 280 -2.95 -2.17 -11.29
CA ALA A 280 -1.88 -3.10 -10.98
C ALA A 280 -0.58 -2.40 -10.53
N GLU A 281 -0.58 -1.07 -10.43
CA GLU A 281 0.53 -0.24 -9.93
C GLU A 281 1.82 -0.35 -10.76
N VAL A 282 1.72 -0.82 -12.01
CA VAL A 282 2.86 -0.98 -12.93
C VAL A 282 3.19 0.33 -13.65
N ILE A 283 2.17 1.15 -13.90
CA ILE A 283 2.30 2.48 -14.52
C ILE A 283 1.54 3.54 -13.72
N GLU A 284 1.94 4.80 -13.90
CA GLU A 284 1.30 5.95 -13.27
C GLU A 284 1.04 7.09 -14.28
N PRO A 285 0.02 7.93 -14.07
CA PRO A 285 -0.19 9.15 -14.86
C PRO A 285 0.92 10.19 -14.64
N ARG A 286 1.41 10.81 -15.72
CA ARG A 286 2.44 11.87 -15.67
C ARG A 286 2.03 13.13 -16.41
N GLY A 287 0.78 13.54 -16.20
CA GLY A 287 0.16 14.68 -16.86
C GLY A 287 -0.95 14.26 -17.83
N HIS A 288 -1.53 15.22 -18.53
CA HIS A 288 -2.66 14.99 -19.41
C HIS A 288 -2.28 14.06 -20.59
N GLY A 289 -2.87 12.87 -20.62
CA GLY A 289 -2.63 11.87 -21.67
C GLY A 289 -1.26 11.18 -21.63
N LEU A 290 -0.50 11.35 -20.55
CA LEU A 290 0.84 10.78 -20.36
C LEU A 290 0.84 9.71 -19.27
N VAL A 291 1.62 8.65 -19.48
CA VAL A 291 1.87 7.59 -18.49
C VAL A 291 3.35 7.23 -18.46
N ASP A 292 3.86 6.81 -17.31
CA ASP A 292 5.23 6.32 -17.13
C ASP A 292 5.25 5.09 -16.22
N PHE A 293 6.36 4.35 -16.20
CA PHE A 293 6.51 3.21 -15.31
C PHE A 293 6.65 3.66 -13.86
N THR A 294 5.93 2.99 -12.97
CA THR A 294 6.07 3.21 -11.52
C THR A 294 7.38 2.58 -11.00
N LEU A 295 7.77 1.44 -11.58
CA LEU A 295 8.92 0.65 -11.13
C LEU A 295 10.22 1.12 -11.78
N PRO A 296 11.22 1.57 -11.00
CA PRO A 296 12.53 1.96 -11.52
C PRO A 296 13.19 0.83 -12.32
N GLY A 297 13.76 1.17 -13.47
CA GLY A 297 14.47 0.23 -14.35
C GLY A 297 13.59 -0.76 -15.11
N LEU A 298 12.26 -0.73 -14.95
CA LEU A 298 11.36 -1.65 -15.67
C LEU A 298 11.41 -1.42 -17.18
N ARG A 299 11.59 -0.16 -17.61
CA ARG A 299 11.77 0.20 -19.03
C ARG A 299 12.94 -0.54 -19.66
N ASP A 300 14.11 -0.46 -19.04
CA ASP A 300 15.33 -1.11 -19.53
C ASP A 300 15.20 -2.63 -19.47
N TYR A 301 14.63 -3.15 -18.38
CA TYR A 301 14.32 -4.56 -18.25
C TYR A 301 13.44 -5.06 -19.40
N LEU A 302 12.37 -4.33 -19.74
CA LEU A 302 11.50 -4.68 -20.86
C LEU A 302 12.23 -4.61 -22.21
N ARG A 303 13.11 -3.63 -22.43
CA ARG A 303 13.92 -3.53 -23.67
C ARG A 303 14.85 -4.73 -23.83
N GLU A 304 15.54 -5.11 -22.75
CA GLU A 304 16.46 -6.25 -22.73
C GLU A 304 15.71 -7.58 -22.93
N HIS A 305 14.55 -7.75 -22.29
CA HIS A 305 13.79 -9.00 -22.33
C HIS A 305 12.90 -9.13 -23.56
N ALA A 306 12.40 -8.02 -24.11
CA ALA A 306 11.65 -8.00 -25.37
C ALA A 306 12.52 -8.39 -26.57
N ALA A 307 13.83 -8.14 -26.50
CA ALA A 307 14.78 -8.63 -27.50
C ALA A 307 15.03 -10.15 -27.42
N SER A 308 14.67 -10.80 -26.30
CA SER A 308 14.95 -12.21 -26.02
C SER A 308 13.72 -13.14 -26.05
N SER A 309 12.52 -12.57 -25.91
CA SER A 309 11.23 -13.27 -25.90
C SER A 309 10.33 -12.67 -26.98
N HIS A 310 9.32 -13.41 -27.48
CA HIS A 310 8.34 -12.96 -28.49
C HIS A 310 7.43 -11.79 -28.02
N TRP A 311 7.99 -10.73 -27.46
CA TRP A 311 7.29 -9.58 -26.88
C TRP A 311 7.01 -8.47 -27.91
N GLY A 312 6.95 -8.84 -29.19
CA GLY A 312 6.73 -7.88 -30.26
C GLY A 312 5.26 -7.44 -30.37
N PRO A 313 4.99 -6.31 -31.06
CA PRO A 313 3.65 -5.99 -31.55
C PRO A 313 3.08 -7.07 -32.50
N GLU A 314 3.88 -8.07 -32.86
CA GLU A 314 3.48 -9.30 -33.56
C GLU A 314 2.61 -10.26 -32.74
N ILE A 315 2.48 -10.09 -31.41
CA ILE A 315 1.37 -10.73 -30.70
C ILE A 315 0.09 -10.04 -31.18
N ALA A 316 -0.50 -10.59 -32.24
CA ALA A 316 -1.76 -10.14 -32.79
C ALA A 316 -2.77 -10.04 -31.65
N LEU A 317 -3.14 -8.81 -31.31
CA LEU A 317 -4.18 -8.57 -30.33
C LEU A 317 -5.45 -9.28 -30.83
N PRO A 318 -6.15 -10.06 -29.98
CA PRO A 318 -7.44 -10.59 -30.38
C PRO A 318 -8.31 -9.42 -30.83
N PRO A 319 -9.04 -9.55 -31.96
CA PRO A 319 -9.91 -8.47 -32.44
C PRO A 319 -10.82 -8.04 -31.28
N ALA A 320 -11.12 -6.73 -31.21
CA ALA A 320 -12.00 -6.18 -30.18
C ALA A 320 -13.31 -6.97 -30.14
N ASP A 321 -13.45 -7.87 -29.16
CA ASP A 321 -14.59 -8.77 -29.08
C ASP A 321 -15.82 -7.88 -28.82
N THR A 322 -16.73 -7.89 -29.80
CA THR A 322 -18.06 -7.28 -29.67
C THR A 322 -18.73 -7.91 -28.46
N PRO A 323 -19.44 -7.16 -27.59
CA PRO A 323 -19.95 -7.69 -26.33
C PRO A 323 -20.71 -9.00 -26.56
N ARG A 324 -20.19 -10.11 -26.01
CA ARG A 324 -20.87 -11.41 -26.05
C ARG A 324 -22.22 -11.25 -25.38
N HIS A 325 -23.28 -11.29 -26.20
CA HIS A 325 -24.64 -11.46 -25.73
C HIS A 325 -24.68 -12.66 -24.78
N ARG A 326 -25.14 -12.44 -23.55
CA ARG A 326 -25.60 -13.50 -22.66
C ARG A 326 -26.62 -14.34 -23.44
N GLN A 327 -26.25 -15.57 -23.77
CA GLN A 327 -27.22 -16.55 -24.26
C GLN A 327 -28.28 -16.75 -23.16
N GLY A 328 -29.53 -16.66 -23.59
CA GLY A 328 -30.70 -16.67 -22.74
C GLY A 328 -30.82 -17.97 -21.96
N VAL A 329 -31.15 -17.81 -20.68
CA VAL A 329 -31.80 -18.84 -19.90
C VAL A 329 -33.23 -18.93 -20.43
N GLU A 330 -33.57 -20.06 -21.07
CA GLU A 330 -34.93 -20.42 -21.44
C GLU A 330 -35.82 -20.41 -20.19
N ALA A 331 -36.77 -19.48 -20.14
CA ALA A 331 -37.88 -19.53 -19.20
C ALA A 331 -39.00 -20.36 -19.81
N THR A 332 -39.24 -21.55 -19.25
CA THR A 332 -40.40 -22.40 -19.55
C THR A 332 -41.71 -21.69 -19.14
N PRO A 333 -42.75 -21.65 -19.97
CA PRO A 333 -43.99 -20.96 -19.63
C PRO A 333 -44.88 -21.84 -18.72
N ARG A 334 -45.21 -21.34 -17.53
CA ARG A 334 -46.20 -21.98 -16.64
C ARG A 334 -47.58 -21.36 -16.89
N ALA A 335 -48.51 -22.22 -17.29
CA ALA A 335 -49.87 -21.91 -17.71
C ALA A 335 -50.70 -21.14 -16.68
N ALA A 336 -51.50 -20.20 -17.19
CA ALA A 336 -52.58 -19.55 -16.48
C ALA A 336 -53.69 -20.56 -16.12
N ARG A 337 -53.99 -20.71 -14.83
CA ARG A 337 -55.26 -21.25 -14.33
C ARG A 337 -56.06 -20.11 -13.72
N GLN A 338 -57.07 -19.65 -14.46
CA GLN A 338 -58.23 -18.98 -13.88
C GLN A 338 -59.06 -20.05 -13.16
N HIS A 339 -59.47 -19.82 -11.91
CA HIS A 339 -60.83 -20.11 -11.46
C HIS A 339 -61.15 -19.43 -10.11
N ARG A 340 -62.13 -18.53 -10.19
CA ARG A 340 -63.21 -18.16 -9.25
C ARG A 340 -62.89 -17.78 -7.78
N ARG A 341 -63.31 -16.56 -7.45
CA ARG A 341 -63.66 -16.00 -6.11
C ARG A 341 -64.70 -16.86 -5.35
N PRO A 342 -64.98 -16.59 -4.06
CA PRO A 342 -64.26 -15.76 -3.08
C PRO A 342 -63.38 -16.55 -2.11
#